data_AF-A0A0P9MGF4-F1
#
_entry.id   AF-A0A0P9MGF4-F1
#
_cell.length_a   1.000
_cell.length_b   1.000
_cell.length_c   1.000
_cell.angle_alpha   90.00
_cell.angle_beta   90.00
_cell.angle_gamma   90.00
#
_symmetry.space_group_name_H-M   'P 1'
#
loop_
_entity.id
_entity.type
_entity.pdbx_description
1 polymer ?
#
loop_
_entity_poly.entity_id
_entity_poly.type
_entity_poly.pdbx_seq_one_letter_code
_entity_poly.pdbx_strand_id
1 'polypeptide(L)'
;MPHLCELSQIHKALQNLSMMPSDVVRLLAGAGDLHVIVPSRLWGRAGKVPADWQPYPDDAAARTPPAKSPASCDAQWPPRPLSLSAPFDSADEAARYAHGRIGSRIHSQIIGCLLFNPLTRAYRIAEPILDDGMPVYAPCSAFHPDAYYRPALPDGYRVDGMYFCSANLAVESGREVINDFFEPDDLHRMFSYRHKPAQRRKGLPIRYGFEMSAVYFSAADGALLCYTPSQSAEEFQLLQSVSRVYSGAESVQAQLAAGTLSVQDFVLRVARAGLLRVLQTSERWPDAGVIRPVA
;
A
#
# COMPACT_ATOMS: atom_id res chain seq x y z
N MET A 1 4.85 28.80 -17.14
CA MET A 1 3.58 28.60 -16.38
C MET A 1 3.73 27.30 -15.62
N PRO A 2 3.70 27.28 -14.27
CA PRO A 2 3.85 26.03 -13.55
C PRO A 2 2.62 25.14 -13.81
N HIS A 3 2.84 23.87 -14.15
CA HIS A 3 1.77 22.89 -14.32
C HIS A 3 1.05 22.73 -12.98
N LEU A 4 -0.17 23.27 -12.89
CA LEU A 4 -1.05 23.10 -11.75
C LEU A 4 -1.46 21.62 -11.70
N CYS A 5 -1.15 20.95 -10.59
CA CYS A 5 -1.53 19.56 -10.38
C CYS A 5 -3.06 19.45 -10.24
N GLU A 6 -3.74 18.93 -11.26
CA GLU A 6 -5.20 18.76 -11.29
C GLU A 6 -5.73 17.95 -10.09
N LEU A 7 -4.95 16.99 -9.60
CA LEU A 7 -5.28 16.19 -8.42
C LEU A 7 -5.43 17.05 -7.15
N SER A 8 -4.68 18.15 -7.04
CA SER A 8 -4.80 19.10 -5.92
C SER A 8 -6.12 19.88 -5.97
N GLN A 9 -6.60 20.20 -7.18
CA GLN A 9 -7.85 20.96 -7.36
C GLN A 9 -9.08 20.09 -7.15
N ILE A 10 -9.09 18.87 -7.70
CA ILE A 10 -10.17 17.90 -7.47
C ILE A 10 -10.28 17.59 -5.96
N HIS A 11 -9.15 17.41 -5.28
CA HIS A 11 -9.14 17.19 -3.83
C HIS A 11 -9.76 18.35 -3.05
N LYS A 12 -9.39 19.60 -3.38
CA LYS A 12 -9.98 20.81 -2.77
C LYS A 12 -11.47 20.94 -3.07
N ALA A 13 -11.89 20.62 -4.30
CA ALA A 13 -13.27 20.66 -4.76
C ALA A 13 -14.18 19.60 -4.09
N LEU A 14 -13.60 18.46 -3.70
CA LEU A 14 -14.31 17.46 -2.89
C LEU A 14 -14.43 17.90 -1.42
N GLN A 15 -13.37 18.52 -0.86
CA GLN A 15 -13.37 18.98 0.54
C GLN A 15 -14.35 20.12 0.80
N ASN A 16 -14.47 21.07 -0.13
CA ASN A 16 -15.39 22.20 -0.04
C ASN A 16 -16.80 21.88 -0.58
N LEU A 17 -17.06 20.63 -0.99
CA LEU A 17 -18.32 20.15 -1.54
C LEU A 17 -18.75 20.88 -2.84
N SER A 18 -17.84 21.54 -3.55
CA SER A 18 -18.13 22.12 -4.87
C SER A 18 -18.16 21.08 -5.98
N MET A 19 -17.72 19.85 -5.69
CA MET A 19 -17.76 18.70 -6.58
C MET A 19 -18.21 17.47 -5.79
N MET A 20 -19.05 16.63 -6.40
CA MET A 20 -19.45 15.35 -5.81
C MET A 20 -18.47 14.25 -6.21
N PRO A 21 -18.28 13.20 -5.38
CA PRO A 21 -17.46 12.04 -5.77
C PRO A 21 -17.88 11.40 -7.10
N SER A 22 -19.17 11.44 -7.45
CA SER A 22 -19.68 10.98 -8.74
C SER A 22 -19.13 11.76 -9.93
N ASP A 23 -18.87 13.06 -9.75
CA ASP A 23 -18.34 13.90 -10.82
C ASP A 23 -16.89 13.52 -11.14
N VAL A 24 -16.11 13.12 -10.13
CA VAL A 24 -14.76 12.57 -10.32
C VAL A 24 -14.80 11.26 -11.09
N VAL A 25 -15.75 10.37 -10.78
CA VAL A 25 -15.93 9.12 -11.54
C VAL A 25 -16.25 9.39 -13.00
N ARG A 26 -17.14 10.36 -13.29
CA ARG A 26 -17.46 10.76 -14.68
C ARG A 26 -16.27 11.41 -15.39
N LEU A 27 -15.49 12.25 -14.70
CA LEU A 27 -14.26 12.82 -15.24
C LEU A 27 -13.26 11.72 -15.62
N LEU A 28 -13.07 10.73 -14.76
CA LEU A 28 -12.18 9.58 -15.03
C LEU A 28 -12.71 8.72 -16.18
N ALA A 29 -14.01 8.45 -16.23
CA ALA A 29 -14.66 7.70 -17.30
C ALA A 29 -14.64 8.44 -18.65
N GLY A 30 -14.66 9.78 -18.63
CA GLY A 30 -14.54 10.61 -19.83
C GLY A 30 -13.09 10.78 -20.30
N ALA A 31 -12.14 10.81 -19.37
CA ALA A 31 -10.72 10.96 -19.67
C ALA A 31 -10.04 9.66 -20.13
N GLY A 32 -10.62 8.49 -19.82
CA GLY A 32 -10.03 7.19 -20.18
C GLY A 32 -10.97 6.00 -20.01
N ASP A 33 -10.40 4.80 -20.12
CA ASP A 33 -11.14 3.53 -20.11
C ASP A 33 -11.38 2.99 -18.68
N LEU A 34 -12.23 3.68 -17.91
CA LEU A 34 -12.63 3.21 -16.60
C LEU A 34 -13.59 2.00 -16.71
N HIS A 35 -13.32 0.93 -15.97
CA HIS A 35 -14.13 -0.30 -15.98
C HIS A 35 -14.53 -0.74 -14.57
N VAL A 36 -15.80 -1.12 -14.39
CA VAL A 36 -16.27 -1.87 -13.23
C VAL A 36 -15.83 -3.31 -13.39
N ILE A 37 -14.93 -3.76 -12.52
CA ILE A 37 -14.46 -5.15 -12.51
C ILE A 37 -15.34 -6.00 -11.60
N VAL A 38 -15.70 -5.49 -10.42
CA VAL A 38 -16.57 -6.16 -9.46
C VAL A 38 -17.91 -5.42 -9.39
N PRO A 39 -19.03 -6.07 -9.77
CA PRO A 39 -20.33 -5.43 -9.71
C PRO A 39 -20.72 -5.17 -8.26
N SER A 40 -21.38 -4.05 -8.02
CA SER A 40 -21.90 -3.70 -6.69
C SER A 40 -23.13 -2.82 -6.86
N ARG A 41 -23.97 -2.70 -5.82
CA ARG A 41 -25.11 -1.77 -5.87
C ARG A 41 -24.68 -0.36 -6.23
N LEU A 42 -23.54 0.12 -5.74
CA LEU A 42 -23.04 1.46 -6.03
C LEU A 42 -22.63 1.62 -7.50
N TRP A 43 -21.88 0.65 -8.04
CA TRP A 43 -21.25 0.76 -9.36
C TRP A 43 -22.07 0.22 -10.51
N GLY A 44 -23.04 -0.65 -10.23
CA GLY A 44 -23.78 -1.40 -11.23
C GLY A 44 -23.02 -2.65 -11.69
N ARG A 45 -23.29 -3.03 -12.94
CA ARG A 45 -22.75 -4.24 -13.60
C ARG A 45 -21.28 -4.08 -13.97
N ALA A 46 -20.59 -5.20 -14.14
CA ALA A 46 -19.22 -5.22 -14.66
C ALA A 46 -19.17 -4.74 -16.13
N GLY A 47 -18.11 -4.03 -16.49
CA GLY A 47 -17.91 -3.46 -17.83
C GLY A 47 -17.47 -1.99 -17.81
N LYS A 48 -17.35 -1.38 -18.98
CA LYS A 48 -16.92 0.02 -19.11
C LYS A 48 -17.88 0.96 -18.38
N VAL A 49 -17.34 1.84 -17.55
CA VAL A 49 -18.08 2.91 -16.88
C VAL A 49 -18.40 3.98 -17.92
N PRO A 50 -19.67 4.29 -18.17
CA PRO A 50 -20.04 5.31 -19.14
C PRO A 50 -19.79 6.71 -18.55
N ALA A 51 -19.58 7.70 -19.42
CA ALA A 51 -19.27 9.07 -19.00
C ALA A 51 -20.41 9.74 -18.21
N ASP A 52 -21.64 9.25 -18.34
CA ASP A 52 -22.83 9.69 -17.62
C ASP A 52 -23.13 8.83 -16.38
N TRP A 53 -22.18 8.01 -15.93
CA TRP A 53 -22.34 7.11 -14.79
C TRP A 53 -22.97 7.80 -13.57
N GLN A 54 -23.88 7.10 -12.92
CA GLN A 54 -24.52 7.52 -11.68
C GLN A 54 -24.37 6.43 -10.62
N PRO A 55 -24.21 6.81 -9.34
CA PRO A 55 -24.23 5.86 -8.25
C PRO A 55 -25.60 5.18 -8.18
N TYR A 56 -25.61 3.87 -7.94
CA TYR A 56 -26.81 3.04 -7.88
C TYR A 56 -27.60 2.95 -9.21
N PRO A 57 -26.93 2.61 -10.33
CA PRO A 57 -27.58 2.60 -11.64
C PRO A 57 -28.63 1.48 -11.77
N ASP A 58 -28.44 0.36 -11.07
CA ASP A 58 -29.37 -0.77 -11.10
C ASP A 58 -30.68 -0.49 -10.32
N ASP A 59 -30.70 0.49 -9.40
CA ASP A 59 -31.94 0.94 -8.75
C ASP A 59 -32.85 1.72 -9.73
N ALA A 60 -32.27 2.27 -10.81
CA ALA A 60 -33.00 2.95 -11.89
C ALA A 60 -33.36 2.02 -13.07
N ALA A 61 -32.65 0.91 -13.27
CA ALA A 61 -32.71 0.09 -14.48
C ALA A 61 -33.10 -1.39 -14.22
N ALA A 62 -34.24 -1.61 -13.56
CA ALA A 62 -34.90 -2.91 -13.60
C ALA A 62 -35.47 -3.16 -15.01
N ARG A 63 -34.74 -3.89 -15.88
CA ARG A 63 -35.18 -4.73 -17.03
C ARG A 63 -34.18 -4.69 -18.20
N THR A 64 -33.24 -5.63 -18.29
CA THR A 64 -32.80 -6.28 -19.57
C THR A 64 -31.70 -7.34 -19.34
N PRO A 65 -31.70 -8.46 -20.10
CA PRO A 65 -30.78 -9.61 -19.93
C PRO A 65 -29.43 -9.40 -20.65
N PRO A 66 -28.39 -10.23 -20.36
CA PRO A 66 -26.99 -9.89 -20.62
C PRO A 66 -26.53 -10.20 -22.04
N ALA A 67 -25.70 -9.31 -22.59
CA ALA A 67 -24.87 -9.57 -23.77
C ALA A 67 -23.53 -10.22 -23.35
N LYS A 68 -23.00 -11.10 -24.21
CA LYS A 68 -21.75 -11.85 -24.00
C LYS A 68 -20.53 -10.96 -24.22
N SER A 69 -19.68 -10.85 -23.20
CA SER A 69 -18.45 -10.04 -23.17
C SER A 69 -17.26 -10.73 -23.84
N PRO A 70 -16.32 -10.00 -24.49
CA PRO A 70 -14.98 -10.50 -24.76
C PRO A 70 -14.02 -10.18 -23.59
N ALA A 71 -13.06 -11.09 -23.37
CA ALA A 71 -11.88 -11.02 -22.48
C ALA A 71 -11.99 -10.09 -21.26
N SER A 72 -12.68 -10.57 -20.22
CA SER A 72 -12.60 -10.03 -18.87
C SER A 72 -11.30 -10.44 -18.19
N CYS A 73 -10.66 -9.53 -17.46
CA CYS A 73 -9.89 -9.92 -16.28
C CYS A 73 -10.90 -10.48 -15.28
N ASP A 74 -11.12 -11.79 -15.28
CA ASP A 74 -12.03 -12.42 -14.33
C ASP A 74 -11.49 -12.21 -12.92
N ALA A 75 -12.06 -11.25 -12.20
CA ALA A 75 -11.82 -11.12 -10.77
C ALA A 75 -12.35 -12.38 -10.09
N GLN A 76 -11.43 -13.29 -9.75
CA GLN A 76 -11.79 -14.53 -9.07
C GLN A 76 -12.30 -14.21 -7.67
N TRP A 77 -13.56 -14.57 -7.41
CA TRP A 77 -14.20 -14.43 -6.12
C TRP A 77 -14.72 -15.78 -5.62
N PRO A 78 -14.47 -16.17 -4.35
CA PRO A 78 -13.67 -15.45 -3.34
C PRO A 78 -12.20 -15.30 -3.77
N PRO A 79 -11.47 -14.30 -3.24
CA PRO A 79 -10.05 -14.13 -3.54
C PRO A 79 -9.31 -15.44 -3.30
N ARG A 80 -8.36 -15.77 -4.18
CA ARG A 80 -7.53 -16.98 -4.03
C ARG A 80 -6.93 -17.02 -2.61
N PRO A 81 -6.94 -18.18 -1.93
CA PRO A 81 -6.28 -18.34 -0.66
C PRO A 81 -4.82 -17.87 -0.73
N LEU A 82 -4.33 -17.30 0.37
CA LEU A 82 -2.92 -16.93 0.47
C LEU A 82 -2.06 -18.19 0.37
N SER A 83 -1.02 -18.17 -0.45
CA SER A 83 0.09 -19.10 -0.32
C SER A 83 0.86 -18.77 0.94
N LEU A 84 1.13 -19.75 1.79
CA LEU A 84 1.75 -19.50 3.10
C LEU A 84 3.03 -20.30 3.25
N SER A 85 4.05 -19.65 3.81
CA SER A 85 5.29 -20.30 4.20
C SER A 85 5.08 -21.31 5.35
N ALA A 86 6.15 -22.07 5.62
CA ALA A 86 6.32 -22.74 6.91
C ALA A 86 6.27 -21.72 8.09
N PRO A 87 5.92 -22.16 9.31
CA PRO A 87 5.96 -21.31 10.49
C PRO A 87 7.39 -20.96 10.90
N PHE A 88 7.56 -19.77 11.48
CA PHE A 88 8.80 -19.23 12.02
C PHE A 88 8.61 -18.79 13.47
N ASP A 89 9.69 -18.75 14.24
CA ASP A 89 9.66 -18.39 15.66
C ASP A 89 9.67 -16.87 15.90
N SER A 90 10.05 -16.10 14.87
CA SER A 90 10.09 -14.64 14.93
C SER A 90 9.67 -13.96 13.63
N ALA A 91 9.20 -12.73 13.74
CA ALA A 91 8.88 -11.89 12.59
C ALA A 91 10.12 -11.59 11.74
N ASP A 92 11.29 -11.37 12.36
CA ASP A 92 12.54 -11.07 11.65
C ASP A 92 13.03 -12.28 10.84
N GLU A 93 12.83 -13.51 11.32
CA GLU A 93 13.14 -14.73 10.56
C GLU A 93 12.18 -14.92 9.38
N ALA A 94 10.88 -14.75 9.60
CA ALA A 94 9.88 -14.76 8.55
C ALA A 94 10.19 -13.72 7.46
N ALA A 95 10.59 -12.50 7.85
CA ALA A 95 10.96 -11.44 6.93
C ALA A 95 12.21 -11.79 6.11
N ARG A 96 13.23 -12.43 6.71
CA ARG A 96 14.40 -12.93 5.96
C ARG A 96 14.02 -13.99 4.94
N TYR A 97 13.09 -14.88 5.27
CA TYR A 97 12.54 -15.83 4.30
C TYR A 97 11.87 -15.11 3.13
N ALA A 98 10.98 -14.14 3.40
CA ALA A 98 10.33 -13.34 2.36
C ALA A 98 11.36 -12.62 1.47
N HIS A 99 12.36 -11.99 2.08
CA HIS A 99 13.46 -11.31 1.40
C HIS A 99 14.23 -12.24 0.46
N GLY A 100 14.59 -13.44 0.92
CA GLY A 100 15.26 -14.44 0.10
C GLY A 100 14.41 -14.99 -1.05
N ARG A 101 13.08 -15.04 -0.87
CA ARG A 101 12.13 -15.46 -1.93
C ARG A 101 11.92 -14.39 -3.00
N ILE A 102 11.92 -13.12 -2.61
CA ILE A 102 11.84 -11.98 -3.53
C ILE A 102 13.10 -11.97 -4.40
N GLY A 103 14.29 -12.07 -3.80
CA GLY A 103 15.55 -12.05 -4.54
C GLY A 103 15.80 -10.74 -5.30
N SER A 104 16.98 -10.59 -5.89
CA SER A 104 17.41 -9.35 -6.56
C SER A 104 16.82 -9.13 -7.96
N ARG A 105 16.01 -10.05 -8.48
CA ARG A 105 15.59 -10.08 -9.90
C ARG A 105 14.11 -9.74 -10.12
N ILE A 106 13.39 -9.35 -9.07
CA ILE A 106 12.00 -8.96 -9.26
C ILE A 106 11.94 -7.51 -9.74
N HIS A 107 11.39 -7.33 -10.94
CA HIS A 107 11.27 -6.04 -11.61
C HIS A 107 9.99 -5.26 -11.24
N SER A 108 9.21 -5.76 -10.28
CA SER A 108 7.93 -5.17 -9.88
C SER A 108 7.83 -4.95 -8.37
N GLN A 109 7.06 -3.94 -7.98
CA GLN A 109 6.82 -3.64 -6.57
C GLN A 109 6.06 -4.81 -5.92
N ILE A 110 6.59 -5.32 -4.81
CA ILE A 110 5.90 -6.36 -4.02
C ILE A 110 5.48 -5.79 -2.69
N ILE A 111 4.23 -6.11 -2.32
CA ILE A 111 3.69 -5.85 -0.99
C ILE A 111 3.08 -7.15 -0.48
N GLY A 112 3.48 -7.56 0.71
CA GLY A 112 2.90 -8.72 1.38
C GLY A 112 2.77 -8.53 2.89
N CYS A 113 2.23 -9.55 3.56
CA CYS A 113 1.96 -9.49 4.99
C CYS A 113 2.61 -10.63 5.76
N LEU A 114 2.97 -10.32 7.00
CA LEU A 114 3.35 -11.26 8.03
C LEU A 114 2.11 -11.57 8.85
N LEU A 115 1.85 -12.86 9.02
CA LEU A 115 0.76 -13.37 9.85
C LEU A 115 1.34 -13.88 11.16
N PHE A 116 0.66 -13.58 12.27
CA PHE A 116 1.03 -14.06 13.59
C PHE A 116 -0.13 -14.81 14.24
N ASN A 117 0.19 -15.95 14.83
CA ASN A 117 -0.72 -16.71 15.68
C ASN A 117 -0.36 -16.45 17.15
N PRO A 118 -1.21 -15.76 17.94
CA PRO A 118 -0.92 -15.45 19.33
C PRO A 118 -0.92 -16.67 20.26
N LEU A 119 -1.59 -17.77 19.89
CA LEU A 119 -1.67 -18.97 20.71
C LEU A 119 -0.39 -19.81 20.58
N THR A 120 0.05 -20.06 19.35
CA THR A 120 1.27 -20.83 19.09
C THR A 120 2.53 -19.97 19.07
N ARG A 121 2.38 -18.65 19.12
CA ARG A 121 3.46 -17.65 18.95
C ARG A 121 4.28 -17.83 17.66
N ALA A 122 3.65 -18.33 16.61
CA ALA A 122 4.30 -18.60 15.34
C ALA A 122 3.98 -17.51 14.30
N TYR A 123 4.98 -17.21 13.48
CA TYR A 123 4.87 -16.31 12.34
C TYR A 123 4.78 -17.08 11.03
N ARG A 124 4.05 -16.56 10.05
CA ARG A 124 4.01 -17.07 8.67
C ARG A 124 4.07 -15.90 7.68
N ILE A 125 4.66 -16.15 6.52
CA ILE A 125 4.64 -15.22 5.39
C ILE A 125 3.47 -15.59 4.48
N ALA A 126 2.64 -14.59 4.15
CA ALA A 126 1.80 -14.66 2.97
C ALA A 126 2.70 -14.44 1.76
N GLU A 127 3.03 -15.52 1.07
CA GLU A 127 4.00 -15.52 -0.03
C GLU A 127 3.52 -14.63 -1.17
N PRO A 128 4.43 -13.89 -1.82
CA PRO A 128 4.04 -13.10 -2.98
C PRO A 128 3.61 -14.07 -4.09
N ILE A 129 2.38 -13.92 -4.60
CA ILE A 129 2.00 -14.61 -5.82
C ILE A 129 2.66 -13.87 -6.99
N LEU A 130 3.50 -14.58 -7.71
CA LEU A 130 4.25 -14.10 -8.87
C LEU A 130 3.67 -14.76 -10.13
N ASP A 131 2.41 -14.47 -10.48
CA ASP A 131 1.89 -14.86 -11.82
C ASP A 131 2.38 -13.83 -12.85
N ASP A 132 2.98 -14.31 -13.94
CA ASP A 132 3.39 -13.55 -15.14
C ASP A 132 4.24 -12.28 -14.89
N GLY A 133 4.99 -12.23 -13.79
CA GLY A 133 5.87 -11.10 -13.45
C GLY A 133 5.14 -9.86 -12.92
N MET A 134 3.81 -9.92 -12.79
CA MET A 134 3.00 -8.86 -12.21
C MET A 134 2.66 -9.19 -10.75
N PRO A 135 2.80 -8.23 -9.82
CA PRO A 135 2.49 -8.47 -8.42
C PRO A 135 0.98 -8.70 -8.27
N VAL A 136 0.60 -9.90 -7.83
CA VAL A 136 -0.80 -10.37 -7.85
C VAL A 136 -1.65 -9.85 -6.69
N TYR A 137 -1.07 -9.15 -5.72
CA TYR A 137 -1.86 -8.54 -4.66
C TYR A 137 -1.99 -7.04 -4.86
N ALA A 138 -3.21 -6.59 -5.18
CA ALA A 138 -3.63 -5.26 -4.79
C ALA A 138 -3.51 -5.18 -3.25
N PRO A 139 -2.65 -4.29 -2.70
CA PRO A 139 -2.52 -4.08 -1.25
C PRO A 139 -3.85 -3.73 -0.55
N CYS A 140 -4.90 -3.48 -1.33
CA CYS A 140 -6.22 -3.14 -0.86
C CYS A 140 -7.03 -4.36 -0.42
N SER A 141 -6.84 -5.55 -1.00
CA SER A 141 -7.70 -6.72 -0.75
C SER A 141 -7.29 -7.48 0.51
N ALA A 142 -6.01 -7.81 0.69
CA ALA A 142 -5.49 -8.48 1.90
C ALA A 142 -5.81 -7.70 3.19
N PHE A 143 -5.93 -6.38 3.05
CA PHE A 143 -6.14 -5.47 4.17
C PHE A 143 -7.57 -4.93 4.18
N HIS A 144 -8.46 -5.34 3.29
CA HIS A 144 -9.77 -4.70 3.13
C HIS A 144 -10.55 -4.64 4.46
N PRO A 145 -11.16 -3.50 4.80
CA PRO A 145 -11.89 -3.34 6.06
C PRO A 145 -13.00 -4.37 6.30
N ASP A 146 -13.68 -4.74 5.23
CA ASP A 146 -14.71 -5.77 5.24
C ASP A 146 -14.07 -7.13 4.95
N ALA A 147 -14.28 -8.06 5.88
CA ALA A 147 -13.79 -9.43 5.84
C ALA A 147 -14.26 -10.19 4.59
N TYR A 148 -15.38 -9.80 3.99
CA TYR A 148 -15.84 -10.34 2.72
C TYR A 148 -14.76 -10.19 1.65
N TYR A 149 -14.06 -9.05 1.60
CA TYR A 149 -13.05 -8.75 0.57
C TYR A 149 -11.62 -9.07 0.96
N ARG A 150 -11.42 -9.74 2.10
CA ARG A 150 -10.10 -10.24 2.48
C ARG A 150 -9.92 -11.69 2.03
N PRO A 151 -8.72 -12.08 1.59
CA PRO A 151 -8.34 -13.48 1.53
C PRO A 151 -8.58 -14.12 2.91
N ALA A 152 -9.09 -15.34 2.91
CA ALA A 152 -9.24 -16.10 4.14
C ALA A 152 -7.86 -16.28 4.78
N LEU A 153 -7.74 -15.89 6.05
CA LEU A 153 -6.55 -16.18 6.87
C LEU A 153 -6.72 -17.54 7.53
N PRO A 154 -5.64 -18.29 7.77
CA PRO A 154 -5.72 -19.52 8.56
C PRO A 154 -6.24 -19.26 9.97
N ASP A 155 -6.86 -20.28 10.55
CA ASP A 155 -7.43 -20.20 11.89
C ASP A 155 -6.40 -19.71 12.93
N GLY A 156 -6.81 -18.71 13.70
CA GLY A 156 -6.00 -18.11 14.76
C GLY A 156 -4.90 -17.15 14.27
N TYR A 157 -4.68 -16.99 12.96
CA TYR A 157 -3.72 -16.02 12.46
C TYR A 157 -4.36 -14.64 12.25
N ARG A 158 -3.59 -13.60 12.58
CA ARG A 158 -3.88 -12.21 12.23
C ARG A 158 -2.72 -11.59 11.48
N VAL A 159 -2.98 -10.53 10.72
CA VAL A 159 -1.90 -9.68 10.19
C VAL A 159 -1.18 -9.00 11.37
N ASP A 160 0.15 -9.06 11.37
CA ASP A 160 1.02 -8.45 12.40
C ASP A 160 2.14 -7.59 11.80
N GLY A 161 2.42 -7.74 10.50
CA GLY A 161 3.46 -6.97 9.82
C GLY A 161 3.25 -6.91 8.32
N MET A 162 4.05 -6.07 7.67
CA MET A 162 4.10 -5.97 6.21
C MET A 162 5.54 -6.09 5.73
N TYR A 163 5.73 -6.58 4.51
CA TYR A 163 7.01 -6.48 3.82
C TYR A 163 6.82 -5.88 2.44
N PHE A 164 7.83 -5.12 2.02
CA PHE A 164 7.85 -4.35 0.79
C PHE A 164 9.11 -4.66 -0.01
N CYS A 165 9.00 -4.56 -1.32
CA CYS A 165 10.13 -4.46 -2.24
C CYS A 165 9.79 -3.41 -3.30
N SER A 166 10.70 -2.46 -3.54
CA SER A 166 10.55 -1.50 -4.64
C SER A 166 10.75 -2.22 -5.97
N ALA A 167 10.10 -1.72 -7.03
CA ALA A 167 10.47 -2.15 -8.38
C ALA A 167 11.93 -1.74 -8.64
N ASN A 168 12.73 -2.67 -9.16
CA ASN A 168 14.13 -2.40 -9.54
C ASN A 168 14.28 -1.48 -10.77
N LEU A 169 13.17 -1.09 -11.42
CA LEU A 169 13.18 -0.36 -12.70
C LEU A 169 12.21 0.83 -12.67
N ALA A 170 12.53 1.89 -11.94
CA ALA A 170 12.02 3.22 -12.26
C ALA A 170 12.99 3.86 -13.27
N VAL A 171 12.74 3.68 -14.58
CA VAL A 171 13.49 4.41 -15.61
C VAL A 171 12.90 5.82 -15.69
N GLU A 172 13.30 6.70 -14.79
CA GLU A 172 13.15 8.14 -14.98
C GLU A 172 14.39 8.66 -15.72
N SER A 173 14.18 9.19 -16.93
CA SER A 173 15.18 9.98 -17.67
C SER A 173 16.53 9.28 -17.92
N GLY A 174 16.55 7.96 -18.12
CA GLY A 174 17.75 7.21 -18.52
C GLY A 174 18.81 7.03 -17.43
N ARG A 175 18.49 7.33 -16.17
CA ARG A 175 19.29 6.94 -15.00
C ARG A 175 18.56 5.85 -14.23
N GLU A 176 19.28 4.78 -13.94
CA GLU A 176 18.82 3.70 -13.06
C GLU A 176 18.79 4.25 -11.62
N VAL A 177 17.61 4.69 -11.17
CA VAL A 177 17.42 5.11 -9.77
C VAL A 177 17.15 3.86 -8.96
N ILE A 178 18.19 3.34 -8.33
CA ILE A 178 18.08 2.23 -7.39
C ILE A 178 17.53 2.81 -6.08
N ASN A 179 16.25 2.51 -5.79
CA ASN A 179 15.61 2.79 -4.50
C ASN A 179 16.20 1.85 -3.43
N ASP A 180 16.98 2.43 -2.52
CA ASP A 180 17.65 1.74 -1.41
C ASP A 180 16.96 1.94 -0.06
N PHE A 181 15.83 2.65 -0.03
CA PHE A 181 15.04 2.92 1.16
C PHE A 181 13.54 2.99 0.84
N PHE A 182 12.70 3.03 1.89
CA PHE A 182 11.26 3.18 1.76
C PHE A 182 10.88 4.42 0.95
N GLU A 183 9.93 4.29 0.02
CA GLU A 183 9.28 5.45 -0.56
C GLU A 183 8.36 6.13 0.47
N PRO A 184 8.23 7.47 0.47
CA PRO A 184 7.29 8.16 1.36
C PRO A 184 5.85 7.65 1.23
N ASP A 185 5.42 7.28 0.02
CA ASP A 185 4.09 6.73 -0.22
C ASP A 185 3.92 5.32 0.37
N ASP A 186 4.96 4.49 0.39
CA ASP A 186 4.92 3.17 1.03
C ASP A 186 4.79 3.30 2.55
N LEU A 187 5.52 4.23 3.16
CA LEU A 187 5.34 4.57 4.57
C LEU A 187 3.94 5.14 4.82
N HIS A 188 3.42 6.00 3.94
CA HIS A 188 2.07 6.53 4.08
C HIS A 188 0.99 5.42 4.04
N ARG A 189 1.11 4.45 3.13
CA ARG A 189 0.23 3.28 3.06
C ARG A 189 0.27 2.48 4.36
N MET A 190 1.47 2.13 4.81
CA MET A 190 1.71 1.45 6.09
C MET A 190 1.00 2.14 7.25
N PHE A 191 1.17 3.44 7.36
CA PHE A 191 0.59 4.25 8.42
C PHE A 191 -0.93 4.33 8.36
N SER A 192 -1.47 4.43 7.14
CA SER A 192 -2.91 4.40 6.90
C SER A 192 -3.52 3.05 7.29
N TYR A 193 -2.78 1.94 7.16
CA TYR A 193 -3.23 0.60 7.56
C TYR A 193 -3.29 0.39 9.08
N ARG A 194 -2.44 1.10 9.83
CA ARG A 194 -2.36 1.02 11.31
C ARG A 194 -3.37 1.93 12.01
N HIS A 195 -3.84 2.98 11.35
CA HIS A 195 -4.62 4.03 12.00
C HIS A 195 -6.02 3.57 12.44
N LYS A 196 -6.15 3.23 13.73
CA LYS A 196 -7.44 3.00 14.39
C LYS A 196 -8.07 4.34 14.82
N PRO A 197 -9.14 4.83 14.18
CA PRO A 197 -9.80 6.06 14.63
C PRO A 197 -10.44 5.84 16.01
N ALA A 198 -10.27 6.81 16.92
CA ALA A 198 -10.81 6.75 18.29
C ALA A 198 -12.34 6.61 18.35
N GLN A 199 -13.05 7.13 17.35
CA GLN A 199 -14.49 6.99 17.22
C GLN A 199 -14.85 6.50 15.82
N ARG A 200 -15.55 5.35 15.75
CA ARG A 200 -16.11 4.85 14.49
C ARG A 200 -17.26 5.76 14.07
N ARG A 201 -17.00 6.66 13.12
CA ARG A 201 -18.06 7.48 12.52
C ARG A 201 -18.99 6.58 11.72
N LYS A 202 -20.28 6.54 12.09
CA LYS A 202 -21.32 5.84 11.31
C LYS A 202 -21.31 6.40 9.87
N GLY A 203 -21.34 5.52 8.87
CA GLY A 203 -21.43 5.89 7.46
C GLY A 203 -20.11 6.13 6.73
N LEU A 204 -18.96 6.17 7.42
CA LEU A 204 -17.66 6.11 6.74
C LEU A 204 -17.21 4.65 6.58
N PRO A 205 -16.57 4.29 5.44
CA PRO A 205 -15.92 2.99 5.32
C PRO A 205 -14.94 2.81 6.48
N ILE A 206 -14.92 1.62 7.06
CA ILE A 206 -13.99 1.25 8.13
C ILE A 206 -12.58 1.60 7.63
N ARG A 207 -11.86 2.43 8.37
CA ARG A 207 -10.44 2.64 8.12
C ARG A 207 -9.66 1.47 8.73
N TYR A 208 -8.67 1.02 7.98
CA TYR A 208 -7.76 -0.05 8.34
C TYR A 208 -7.18 0.17 9.75
N GLY A 209 -7.33 -0.82 10.62
CA GLY A 209 -7.01 -0.69 12.04
C GLY A 209 -6.32 -1.92 12.56
N PHE A 210 -5.25 -2.35 11.89
CA PHE A 210 -4.48 -3.52 12.32
C PHE A 210 -3.44 -3.12 13.36
N GLU A 211 -3.20 -4.02 14.31
CA GLU A 211 -1.99 -3.92 15.12
C GLU A 211 -0.85 -4.44 14.27
N MET A 212 0.16 -3.60 14.10
CA MET A 212 1.30 -3.90 13.25
C MET A 212 2.57 -3.66 14.05
N SER A 213 3.30 -4.74 14.29
CA SER A 213 4.47 -4.79 15.15
C SER A 213 5.73 -4.35 14.42
N ALA A 214 5.83 -4.63 13.12
CA ALA A 214 6.98 -4.26 12.31
C ALA A 214 6.63 -4.21 10.82
N VAL A 215 7.43 -3.45 10.08
CA VAL A 215 7.43 -3.42 8.62
C VAL A 215 8.83 -3.62 8.09
N TYR A 216 8.93 -4.40 7.03
CA TYR A 216 10.18 -4.81 6.43
C TYR A 216 10.32 -4.27 5.01
N PHE A 217 11.51 -3.88 4.60
CA PHE A 217 11.81 -3.41 3.25
C PHE A 217 13.01 -4.16 2.68
N SER A 218 12.78 -4.81 1.55
CA SER A 218 13.80 -5.45 0.73
C SER A 218 14.32 -4.43 -0.27
N ALA A 219 15.50 -3.89 0.02
CA ALA A 219 16.18 -2.96 -0.87
C ALA A 219 16.72 -3.70 -2.11
N ALA A 220 16.78 -2.98 -3.23
CA ALA A 220 17.25 -3.50 -4.51
C ALA A 220 18.71 -3.99 -4.48
N ASP A 221 19.53 -3.40 -3.61
CA ASP A 221 20.93 -3.76 -3.39
C ASP A 221 21.13 -4.94 -2.41
N GLY A 222 20.04 -5.57 -1.96
CA GLY A 222 20.06 -6.74 -1.10
C GLY A 222 20.04 -6.45 0.41
N ALA A 223 19.88 -5.19 0.82
CA ALA A 223 19.61 -4.90 2.23
C ALA A 223 18.20 -5.31 2.64
N LEU A 224 18.06 -5.74 3.90
CA LEU A 224 16.77 -5.93 4.55
C LEU A 224 16.66 -4.96 5.72
N LEU A 225 15.74 -4.03 5.61
CA LEU A 225 15.46 -3.03 6.64
C LEU A 225 14.20 -3.39 7.41
N CYS A 226 14.13 -3.01 8.68
CA CYS A 226 12.98 -3.19 9.54
C CYS A 226 12.67 -1.88 10.26
N TYR A 227 11.41 -1.44 10.19
CA TYR A 227 10.88 -0.33 10.97
C TYR A 227 9.85 -0.85 11.97
N THR A 228 10.05 -0.55 13.25
CA THR A 228 9.10 -0.83 14.33
C THR A 228 8.47 0.49 14.83
N PRO A 229 7.13 0.63 14.73
CA PRO A 229 6.40 1.81 15.22
C PRO A 229 6.64 2.08 16.70
N SER A 230 6.86 3.35 17.07
CA SER A 230 7.07 3.77 18.47
C SER A 230 5.79 4.26 19.16
N GLN A 231 4.79 4.67 18.37
CA GLN A 231 3.59 5.41 18.77
C GLN A 231 3.90 6.78 19.39
N SER A 232 5.08 7.35 19.10
CA SER A 232 5.49 8.66 19.62
C SER A 232 4.89 9.82 18.82
N ALA A 233 4.95 11.04 19.39
CA ALA A 233 4.50 12.25 18.70
C ALA A 233 5.29 12.51 17.41
N GLU A 234 6.59 12.21 17.42
CA GLU A 234 7.48 12.30 16.26
C GLU A 234 7.06 11.30 15.17
N GLU A 235 6.65 10.10 15.56
CA GLU A 235 6.04 9.15 14.63
C GLU A 235 4.81 9.77 13.98
N PHE A 236 3.86 10.28 14.78
CA PHE A 236 2.62 10.90 14.30
C PHE A 236 2.89 12.07 13.33
N GLN A 237 3.89 12.90 13.61
CA GLN A 237 4.32 13.98 12.72
C GLN A 237 4.91 13.47 11.41
N LEU A 238 5.73 12.41 11.47
CA LEU A 238 6.22 11.75 10.27
C LEU A 238 5.05 11.25 9.40
N LEU A 239 4.04 10.59 9.99
CA LEU A 239 2.86 10.07 9.27
C LEU A 239 2.17 11.14 8.43
N GLN A 240 2.00 12.32 9.01
CA GLN A 240 1.36 13.45 8.35
C GLN A 240 2.23 13.96 7.20
N SER A 241 3.54 14.09 7.43
CA SER A 241 4.49 14.66 6.47
C SER A 241 4.78 13.79 5.25
N VAL A 242 4.71 12.46 5.38
CA VAL A 242 4.94 11.55 4.24
C VAL A 242 3.76 11.49 3.28
N SER A 243 2.58 11.93 3.72
CA SER A 243 1.37 11.93 2.88
C SER A 243 1.28 13.20 2.04
N ARG A 244 1.25 13.06 0.70
CA ARG A 244 0.87 14.17 -0.18
C ARG A 244 -0.56 14.67 0.09
N VAL A 245 -1.45 13.80 0.56
CA VAL A 245 -2.86 14.16 0.84
C VAL A 245 -2.93 15.17 1.99
N TYR A 246 -2.08 15.03 3.02
CA TYR A 246 -2.07 15.91 4.17
C TYR A 246 -1.12 17.11 4.03
N SER A 247 0.04 16.93 3.39
CA SER A 247 1.09 17.94 3.37
C SER A 247 1.32 18.61 2.02
N GLY A 248 0.67 18.15 0.94
CA GLY A 248 0.74 18.79 -0.38
C GLY A 248 2.18 19.06 -0.85
N ALA A 249 2.48 20.34 -1.14
CA ALA A 249 3.79 20.80 -1.59
C ALA A 249 4.89 20.72 -0.51
N GLU A 250 4.51 20.64 0.77
CA GLU A 250 5.44 20.49 1.90
C GLU A 250 5.66 19.02 2.27
N SER A 251 5.07 18.07 1.54
CA SER A 251 5.27 16.64 1.79
C SER A 251 6.73 16.23 1.62
N VAL A 252 7.16 15.23 2.39
CA VAL A 252 8.50 14.62 2.27
C VAL A 252 8.81 14.25 0.82
N GLN A 253 7.83 13.69 0.11
CA GLN A 253 8.00 13.32 -1.29
C GLN A 253 8.27 14.54 -2.20
N ALA A 254 7.59 15.67 -1.95
CA ALA A 254 7.85 16.91 -2.68
C ALA A 254 9.23 17.51 -2.33
N GLN A 255 9.65 17.43 -1.07
CA GLN A 255 10.95 17.91 -0.62
C GLN A 255 12.11 17.07 -1.19
N LEU A 256 11.97 15.75 -1.24
CA LEU A 256 12.92 14.85 -1.89
C LEU A 256 13.02 15.15 -3.39
N ALA A 257 11.88 15.32 -4.08
CA ALA A 257 11.85 15.64 -5.51
C ALA A 257 12.44 17.03 -5.81
N ALA A 258 12.26 18.01 -4.92
CA ALA A 258 12.84 19.35 -5.04
C ALA A 258 14.32 19.41 -4.60
N GLY A 259 14.87 18.33 -4.02
CA GLY A 259 16.22 18.29 -3.46
C GLY A 259 16.40 19.14 -2.19
N THR A 260 15.31 19.59 -1.56
CA THR A 260 15.36 20.38 -0.31
C THR A 260 15.47 19.51 0.93
N LEU A 261 15.19 18.21 0.80
CA LEU A 261 15.46 17.17 1.81
C LEU A 261 16.34 16.10 1.17
N SER A 262 17.43 15.71 1.86
CA SER A 262 18.26 14.61 1.39
C SER A 262 17.66 13.26 1.79
N VAL A 263 18.01 12.19 1.06
CA VAL A 263 17.61 10.81 1.42
C VAL A 263 18.15 10.44 2.80
N GLN A 264 19.38 10.85 3.13
CA GLN A 264 19.98 10.60 4.44
C GLN A 264 19.20 11.28 5.57
N ASP A 265 18.80 12.55 5.39
CA ASP A 265 17.97 13.26 6.37
C ASP A 265 16.60 12.59 6.53
N PHE A 266 16.04 12.08 5.45
CA PHE A 266 14.79 11.32 5.50
C PHE A 266 14.94 10.01 6.28
N VAL A 267 16.01 9.23 6.03
CA VAL A 267 16.35 8.03 6.81
C VAL A 267 16.46 8.36 8.30
N LEU A 268 17.16 9.43 8.65
CA LEU A 268 17.31 9.87 10.04
C LEU A 268 15.96 10.30 10.64
N ARG A 269 15.09 10.94 9.86
CA ARG A 269 13.74 11.30 10.31
C ARG A 269 12.90 10.06 10.61
N VAL A 270 12.99 9.02 9.77
CA VAL A 270 12.34 7.71 10.02
C VAL A 270 12.93 7.05 11.27
N ALA A 271 14.25 7.06 11.44
CA ALA A 271 14.92 6.50 12.61
C ALA A 271 14.64 7.28 13.93
N ARG A 272 14.27 8.56 13.86
CA ARG A 272 13.80 9.34 15.01
C ARG A 272 12.34 9.04 15.36
N ALA A 273 11.52 8.77 14.35
CA ALA A 273 10.11 8.46 14.50
C ALA A 273 9.85 7.07 15.10
N GLY A 274 10.75 6.11 14.89
CA GLY A 274 10.61 4.76 15.42
C GLY A 274 11.90 3.97 15.36
N LEU A 275 11.84 2.68 15.68
CA LEU A 275 13.03 1.84 15.70
C LEU A 275 13.33 1.32 14.28
N LEU A 276 14.29 1.96 13.62
CA LEU A 276 14.82 1.53 12.31
C LEU A 276 16.04 0.61 12.51
N ARG A 277 16.03 -0.57 11.90
CA ARG A 277 17.07 -1.60 11.99
C ARG A 277 17.49 -2.11 10.61
N VAL A 278 18.76 -2.38 10.43
CA VAL A 278 19.31 -3.15 9.31
C VAL A 278 19.44 -4.60 9.76
N LEU A 279 18.66 -5.50 9.14
CA LEU A 279 18.66 -6.94 9.42
C LEU A 279 19.58 -7.75 8.49
N GLN A 280 19.83 -7.22 7.29
CA GLN A 280 20.79 -7.72 6.31
C GLN A 280 21.47 -6.54 5.66
N THR A 281 22.81 -6.57 5.61
CA THR A 281 23.65 -5.51 5.09
C THR A 281 23.78 -5.55 3.58
N SER A 282 24.15 -4.42 2.99
CA SER A 282 24.48 -4.25 1.57
C SER A 282 25.61 -3.24 1.41
N GLU A 283 25.98 -2.91 0.17
CA GLU A 283 26.95 -1.84 -0.11
C GLU A 283 26.51 -0.48 0.45
N ARG A 284 25.20 -0.18 0.41
CA ARG A 284 24.64 1.10 0.90
C ARG A 284 24.23 1.04 2.38
N TRP A 285 24.03 -0.16 2.92
CA TRP A 285 23.72 -0.41 4.33
C TRP A 285 24.80 -1.32 4.94
N PRO A 286 26.02 -0.81 5.17
CA PRO A 286 27.16 -1.65 5.57
C PRO A 286 27.05 -2.17 7.01
N ASP A 287 26.36 -1.43 7.89
CA ASP A 287 26.30 -1.73 9.31
C ASP A 287 24.95 -2.34 9.70
N ALA A 288 24.99 -3.55 10.26
CA ALA A 288 23.81 -4.21 10.82
C ALA A 288 23.39 -3.58 12.16
N GLY A 289 22.10 -3.67 12.48
CA GLY A 289 21.56 -3.24 13.77
C GLY A 289 20.80 -1.91 13.71
N VAL A 290 20.69 -1.24 14.86
CA VAL A 290 19.84 -0.06 15.02
C VAL A 290 20.48 1.17 14.37
N ILE A 291 19.75 1.83 13.48
CA ILE A 291 20.14 3.15 12.96
C ILE A 291 19.84 4.18 14.03
N ARG A 292 20.89 4.75 14.61
CA ARG A 292 20.77 5.81 15.61
C ARG A 292 20.81 7.17 14.92
N PRO A 293 19.80 8.02 15.11
CA PRO A 293 19.92 9.41 14.73
C PRO A 293 21.08 10.02 15.51
N VAL A 294 22.03 10.66 14.82
CA VAL A 294 23.05 11.45 15.51
C VAL A 294 22.33 12.55 16.29
N ALA A 295 22.70 12.66 17.58
CA ALA A 295 22.13 13.61 18.53
C ALA A 295 22.46 15.05 18.14
#